data_AF-A0A6P1MFK6-F1
#
_entry.id   AF-A0A6P1MFK6-F1
#
_cell.length_a   1.000
_cell.length_b   1.000
_cell.length_c   1.000
_cell.angle_alpha   90.00
_cell.angle_beta   90.00
_cell.angle_gamma   90.00
#
_symmetry.space_group_name_H-M   'P 1'
#
loop_
_entity.id
_entity.type
_entity.pdbx_description
1 polymer ?
#
loop_
_entity_poly.entity_id
_entity_poly.type
_entity_poly.pdbx_seq_one_letter_code
_entity_poly.pdbx_strand_id
1 'polypeptide(L)'
;MTTTSFKKDKNSGADTPVCASPDQSGSGIPAAGPSAVPATVPSSDLCPPTSGDIPGIGGIAGDYEESDFRLPRINIVQSVGPLSEDFDPGAIVLNKDIIVLPASTDPKVWGDALNVTVLNAKKQFSENLPYDSDETPETVDTLDEVHERGGWIDWRNDEKPPWRPMLTALVLIEAPTEELSEEFSIQGPDGKAYELALWTMKGSAYSRAGKAINTAARFALRNKDSGLPELHKGKWTLQVRREKLGTNLVYVPRLRQHGKHDDEFIEFITTLL
;
A
#
# COMPACT_ATOMS: atom_id res chain seq x y z
N MET A 1 20.04 -42.27 21.01
CA MET A 1 20.13 -43.43 20.08
C MET A 1 18.96 -43.30 19.12
N THR A 2 19.11 -43.15 17.81
CA THR A 2 20.34 -43.18 16.98
C THR A 2 20.19 -42.29 15.74
N THR A 3 21.33 -41.84 15.19
CA THR A 3 21.55 -41.13 13.90
C THR A 3 21.15 -42.02 12.68
N THR A 4 21.18 -41.63 11.39
CA THR A 4 21.98 -40.63 10.65
C THR A 4 21.39 -40.26 9.26
N SER A 5 21.72 -39.03 8.80
CA SER A 5 22.01 -38.55 7.43
C SER A 5 21.54 -39.23 6.12
N PHE A 6 20.96 -38.38 5.27
CA PHE A 6 21.31 -38.04 3.86
C PHE A 6 22.00 -39.04 2.90
N LYS A 7 21.60 -38.96 1.62
CA LYS A 7 22.52 -39.04 0.48
C LYS A 7 22.26 -37.90 -0.54
N LYS A 8 23.17 -37.73 -1.50
CA LYS A 8 23.33 -36.55 -2.37
C LYS A 8 23.93 -36.99 -3.70
N ASP A 9 23.53 -36.34 -4.80
CA ASP A 9 24.20 -36.46 -6.10
C ASP A 9 24.46 -35.08 -6.75
N LYS A 10 25.31 -35.07 -7.79
CA LYS A 10 25.83 -33.89 -8.50
C LYS A 10 25.75 -34.10 -10.02
N ASN A 11 25.33 -33.07 -10.75
CA ASN A 11 25.97 -32.55 -11.97
C ASN A 11 25.42 -31.10 -12.16
N SER A 12 26.22 -30.07 -12.46
CA SER A 12 27.24 -29.88 -13.50
C SER A 12 26.63 -29.66 -14.90
N GLY A 13 27.13 -28.63 -15.58
CA GLY A 13 26.49 -28.01 -16.75
C GLY A 13 26.57 -26.49 -16.62
N ALA A 14 27.47 -25.88 -17.39
CA ALA A 14 27.59 -24.44 -17.56
C ALA A 14 27.73 -24.17 -19.05
N ASP A 15 27.12 -23.10 -19.57
CA ASP A 15 27.52 -22.47 -20.82
C ASP A 15 26.98 -21.05 -20.91
N THR A 16 27.68 -20.20 -21.66
CA THR A 16 27.42 -18.75 -21.76
C THR A 16 27.37 -18.32 -23.22
N PRO A 17 26.27 -17.74 -23.72
CA PRO A 17 26.22 -17.14 -25.04
C PRO A 17 27.04 -15.83 -25.09
N VAL A 18 27.83 -15.64 -26.16
CA VAL A 18 28.68 -14.47 -26.38
C VAL A 18 28.00 -13.48 -27.34
N CYS A 19 28.35 -12.20 -27.23
CA CYS A 19 27.86 -11.10 -28.06
C CYS A 19 28.00 -11.32 -29.57
N ALA A 20 27.08 -10.73 -30.34
CA ALA A 20 27.24 -10.49 -31.77
C ALA A 20 26.93 -9.02 -32.08
N SER A 21 27.85 -8.34 -32.76
CA SER A 21 27.68 -7.00 -33.34
C SER A 21 27.73 -7.10 -34.87
N PRO A 22 27.14 -6.14 -35.58
CA PRO A 22 27.79 -5.68 -36.81
C PRO A 22 27.82 -4.14 -36.98
N ASP A 23 29.01 -3.66 -37.31
CA ASP A 23 29.37 -2.52 -38.16
C ASP A 23 28.46 -1.28 -38.33
N GLN A 24 29.06 -0.11 -38.06
CA GLN A 24 28.82 1.12 -38.82
C GLN A 24 30.07 1.49 -39.63
N SER A 25 29.92 1.76 -40.93
CA SER A 25 30.80 2.68 -41.66
C SER A 25 30.15 3.19 -42.96
N GLY A 26 30.37 4.46 -43.29
CA GLY A 26 29.84 5.11 -44.49
C GLY A 26 29.94 6.64 -44.40
N SER A 27 30.78 7.26 -45.22
CA SER A 27 31.13 8.69 -45.14
C SER A 27 31.02 9.38 -46.51
N GLY A 28 30.72 10.68 -46.56
CA GLY A 28 30.74 11.45 -47.81
C GLY A 28 30.30 12.93 -47.73
N ILE A 29 31.22 13.85 -48.03
CA ILE A 29 31.04 15.27 -48.44
C ILE A 29 32.26 15.66 -49.32
N PRO A 30 32.20 16.58 -50.31
CA PRO A 30 32.00 18.05 -50.19
C PRO A 30 31.03 18.58 -51.33
N ALA A 31 30.99 19.80 -51.90
CA ALA A 31 31.71 21.10 -51.87
C ALA A 31 30.83 22.21 -52.55
N ALA A 32 31.16 23.52 -52.67
CA ALA A 32 31.66 24.52 -51.70
C ALA A 32 31.71 25.96 -52.30
N GLY A 33 30.85 26.90 -51.85
CA GLY A 33 31.01 28.37 -52.02
C GLY A 33 30.37 29.06 -53.25
N PRO A 34 30.47 30.41 -53.39
CA PRO A 34 31.20 31.37 -52.53
C PRO A 34 30.49 32.70 -52.09
N SER A 35 30.87 33.18 -50.90
CA SER A 35 31.13 34.59 -50.47
C SER A 35 30.22 35.79 -50.82
N ALA A 36 29.65 36.45 -49.79
CA ALA A 36 29.68 37.92 -49.57
C ALA A 36 29.21 38.30 -48.12
N VAL A 37 29.70 39.42 -47.57
CA VAL A 37 29.37 40.01 -46.25
C VAL A 37 29.75 41.51 -46.24
N PRO A 38 29.28 42.38 -45.30
CA PRO A 38 28.36 42.14 -44.18
C PRO A 38 27.13 43.07 -44.12
N ALA A 39 26.19 42.76 -43.21
CA ALA A 39 25.24 43.73 -42.65
C ALA A 39 25.15 43.51 -41.13
N THR A 40 25.45 44.55 -40.34
CA THR A 40 25.43 44.46 -38.87
C THR A 40 24.00 44.51 -38.35
N VAL A 41 23.44 43.34 -38.04
CA VAL A 41 22.23 43.20 -37.21
C VAL A 41 22.69 43.11 -35.75
N PRO A 42 22.05 43.80 -34.78
CA PRO A 42 22.42 43.66 -33.38
C PRO A 42 22.25 42.22 -32.91
N SER A 43 23.12 41.76 -32.00
CA SER A 43 22.93 40.51 -31.29
C SER A 43 21.65 40.60 -30.47
N SER A 44 20.57 40.01 -30.98
CA SER A 44 19.52 39.49 -30.11
C SER A 44 20.13 38.33 -29.35
N ASP A 45 20.57 38.59 -28.11
CA ASP A 45 20.85 37.54 -27.14
C ASP A 45 19.55 36.79 -26.85
N LEU A 46 19.24 35.83 -27.72
CA LEU A 46 18.32 34.76 -27.41
C LEU A 46 18.93 33.99 -26.26
N CYS A 47 18.48 34.30 -25.04
CA CYS A 47 18.80 33.50 -23.87
C CYS A 47 18.56 32.01 -24.22
N PRO A 48 19.41 31.09 -23.74
CA PRO A 48 19.02 29.69 -23.76
C PRO A 48 17.68 29.58 -23.04
N PRO A 49 16.74 28.73 -23.50
CA PRO A 49 15.48 28.53 -22.80
C PRO A 49 15.80 28.02 -21.39
N THR A 50 15.65 28.89 -20.40
CA THR A 50 15.85 28.54 -18.99
C THR A 50 14.81 27.48 -18.64
N SER A 51 15.26 26.28 -18.27
CA SER A 51 14.41 25.12 -18.04
C SER A 51 13.29 25.41 -17.03
N GLY A 52 12.08 25.72 -17.50
CA GLY A 52 11.08 26.36 -16.63
C GLY A 52 9.66 26.57 -17.19
N ASP A 53 9.31 25.98 -18.33
CA ASP A 53 7.92 25.98 -18.81
C ASP A 53 7.22 24.65 -18.48
N ILE A 54 6.03 24.73 -17.84
CA ILE A 54 5.10 23.61 -17.68
C ILE A 54 3.77 23.93 -18.41
N PRO A 55 3.65 23.62 -19.72
CA PRO A 55 2.43 23.78 -20.47
C PRO A 55 1.81 22.41 -20.79
N GLY A 56 1.23 21.75 -19.78
CA GLY A 56 0.55 20.46 -19.94
C GLY A 56 -0.54 20.26 -18.90
N ILE A 57 -1.75 19.90 -19.35
CA ILE A 57 -2.86 19.54 -18.45
C ILE A 57 -2.58 18.13 -17.89
N GLY A 58 -2.63 17.98 -16.56
CA GLY A 58 -2.49 16.68 -15.90
C GLY A 58 -1.07 16.16 -15.71
N GLY A 59 -0.04 17.01 -15.83
CA GLY A 59 1.35 16.63 -15.57
C GLY A 59 1.85 16.99 -14.17
N ILE A 60 2.70 16.15 -13.60
CA ILE A 60 3.61 16.47 -12.49
C ILE A 60 5.06 16.47 -13.02
N ALA A 61 5.92 17.35 -12.49
CA ALA A 61 7.30 17.50 -12.96
C ALA A 61 8.24 17.94 -11.83
N GLY A 62 9.41 17.30 -11.74
CA GLY A 62 10.37 17.47 -10.65
C GLY A 62 10.84 16.12 -10.11
N ASP A 63 11.79 16.14 -9.19
CA ASP A 63 12.23 14.97 -8.44
C ASP A 63 11.27 14.76 -7.26
N TYR A 64 10.38 13.76 -7.36
CA TYR A 64 9.41 13.40 -6.31
C TYR A 64 9.79 12.11 -5.59
N GLU A 65 9.58 12.07 -4.28
CA GLU A 65 9.74 10.88 -3.44
C GLU A 65 8.36 10.31 -2.99
N GLU A 66 8.33 9.09 -2.43
CA GLU A 66 7.12 8.53 -1.79
C GLU A 66 6.59 9.44 -0.67
N SER A 67 7.47 10.26 -0.07
CA SER A 67 7.16 11.21 1.01
C SER A 67 6.28 12.39 0.58
N ASP A 68 6.29 12.76 -0.72
CA ASP A 68 5.47 13.84 -1.28
C ASP A 68 4.00 13.42 -1.47
N PHE A 69 3.73 12.12 -1.61
CA PHE A 69 2.41 11.59 -1.93
C PHE A 69 1.57 11.27 -0.68
N ARG A 70 0.69 12.20 -0.31
CA ARG A 70 -0.25 11.99 0.81
C ARG A 70 -1.51 11.21 0.38
N LEU A 71 -1.45 9.89 0.46
CA LEU A 71 -2.64 9.03 0.35
C LEU A 71 -3.62 9.23 1.53
N PRO A 72 -4.95 9.18 1.30
CA PRO A 72 -5.97 9.10 2.35
C PRO A 72 -5.76 7.90 3.29
N ARG A 73 -6.40 7.93 4.47
CA ARG A 73 -6.25 6.86 5.49
C ARG A 73 -7.59 6.48 6.11
N ILE A 74 -7.90 5.19 6.18
CA ILE A 74 -9.07 4.72 6.94
C ILE A 74 -8.72 4.34 8.38
N ASN A 75 -9.61 4.71 9.29
CA ASN A 75 -9.48 4.48 10.73
C ASN A 75 -10.78 3.87 11.27
N ILE A 76 -10.68 2.92 12.21
CA ILE A 76 -11.84 2.39 12.94
C ILE A 76 -11.90 3.11 14.28
N VAL A 77 -12.94 3.91 14.48
CA VAL A 77 -13.13 4.73 15.69
C VAL A 77 -13.23 3.81 16.91
N GLN A 78 -12.45 4.10 17.95
CA GLN A 78 -12.44 3.36 19.21
C GLN A 78 -13.23 4.12 20.28
N SER A 79 -13.49 3.48 21.42
CA SER A 79 -14.19 4.08 22.56
C SER A 79 -13.40 5.20 23.29
N VAL A 80 -12.16 5.47 22.87
CA VAL A 80 -11.21 6.41 23.51
C VAL A 80 -10.22 6.95 22.47
N GLY A 81 -9.70 8.16 22.73
CA GLY A 81 -8.73 8.87 21.87
C GLY A 81 -9.42 9.87 20.93
N PRO A 82 -8.65 10.72 20.20
CA PRO A 82 -9.19 11.92 19.55
C PRO A 82 -10.36 11.66 18.60
N LEU A 83 -10.35 10.56 17.85
CA LEU A 83 -11.46 10.22 16.93
C LEU A 83 -12.80 9.96 17.64
N SER A 84 -12.81 9.71 18.95
CA SER A 84 -14.04 9.54 19.75
C SER A 84 -14.64 10.85 20.27
N GLU A 85 -13.99 11.98 19.99
CA GLU A 85 -14.51 13.32 20.27
C GLU A 85 -15.42 13.81 19.13
N ASP A 86 -15.05 13.49 17.88
CA ASP A 86 -15.78 13.89 16.66
C ASP A 86 -16.70 12.79 16.07
N PHE A 87 -16.43 11.51 16.31
CA PHE A 87 -17.11 10.38 15.62
C PHE A 87 -17.58 9.26 16.56
N ASP A 88 -18.65 8.56 16.15
CA ASP A 88 -19.21 7.42 16.90
C ASP A 88 -18.25 6.21 16.99
N PRO A 89 -17.98 5.68 18.20
CA PRO A 89 -17.18 4.48 18.37
C PRO A 89 -17.72 3.26 17.60
N GLY A 90 -16.88 2.74 16.70
CA GLY A 90 -17.20 1.64 15.79
C GLY A 90 -17.42 2.04 14.33
N ALA A 91 -17.52 3.34 14.03
CA ALA A 91 -17.54 3.82 12.65
C ALA A 91 -16.19 3.59 11.94
N ILE A 92 -16.22 3.58 10.60
CA ILE A 92 -15.04 3.65 9.74
C ILE A 92 -15.00 5.05 9.12
N VAL A 93 -13.93 5.80 9.38
CA VAL A 93 -13.71 7.14 8.83
C VAL A 93 -12.52 7.15 7.88
N LEU A 94 -12.72 7.74 6.70
CA LEU A 94 -11.68 8.12 5.74
C LEU A 94 -11.11 9.49 6.16
N ASN A 95 -9.79 9.67 5.99
CA ASN A 95 -8.95 10.85 6.25
C ASN A 95 -9.16 11.62 7.59
N LYS A 96 -10.01 11.11 8.48
CA LYS A 96 -10.56 11.74 9.71
C LYS A 96 -11.59 12.85 9.46
N ASP A 97 -12.28 12.80 8.33
CA ASP A 97 -13.32 13.76 7.93
C ASP A 97 -14.61 13.05 7.48
N ILE A 98 -14.50 12.09 6.55
CA ILE A 98 -15.64 11.42 5.90
C ILE A 98 -15.99 10.11 6.61
N ILE A 99 -17.26 9.94 7.01
CA ILE A 99 -17.77 8.67 7.56
C ILE A 99 -18.14 7.73 6.41
N VAL A 100 -17.26 6.77 6.12
CA VAL A 100 -17.50 5.74 5.08
C VAL A 100 -18.44 4.65 5.57
N LEU A 101 -18.39 4.29 6.85
CA LEU A 101 -19.31 3.33 7.44
C LEU A 101 -19.76 3.81 8.83
N PRO A 102 -21.05 4.05 9.08
CA PRO A 102 -21.54 4.46 10.39
C PRO A 102 -21.36 3.35 11.44
N ALA A 103 -21.39 3.71 12.73
CA ALA A 103 -21.35 2.74 13.81
C ALA A 103 -22.64 1.88 13.84
N SER A 104 -22.49 0.59 14.16
CA SER A 104 -23.64 -0.33 14.22
C SER A 104 -24.56 -0.05 15.41
N THR A 105 -25.87 -0.10 15.17
CA THR A 105 -26.94 0.18 16.15
C THR A 105 -26.96 -0.76 17.36
N ASP A 106 -26.52 -2.01 17.21
CA ASP A 106 -26.06 -2.84 18.35
C ASP A 106 -24.57 -3.14 18.21
N PRO A 107 -23.68 -2.52 19.03
CA PRO A 107 -22.25 -2.76 18.94
C PRO A 107 -21.82 -4.20 19.28
N LYS A 108 -22.72 -5.09 19.72
CA LYS A 108 -22.43 -6.53 19.94
C LYS A 108 -22.51 -7.36 18.65
N VAL A 109 -23.32 -6.95 17.67
CA VAL A 109 -23.41 -7.65 16.37
C VAL A 109 -22.30 -7.17 15.44
N TRP A 110 -22.14 -7.85 14.30
CA TRP A 110 -21.35 -7.28 13.20
C TRP A 110 -22.22 -6.23 12.49
N GLY A 111 -21.71 -5.01 12.37
CA GLY A 111 -22.34 -3.99 11.54
C GLY A 111 -22.30 -4.34 10.06
N ASP A 112 -22.79 -3.42 9.23
CA ASP A 112 -22.84 -3.56 7.79
C ASP A 112 -21.45 -3.78 7.16
N ALA A 113 -21.45 -4.25 5.92
CA ALA A 113 -20.24 -4.73 5.27
C ALA A 113 -19.76 -3.72 4.22
N LEU A 114 -18.64 -3.06 4.51
CA LEU A 114 -17.94 -2.22 3.54
C LEU A 114 -17.18 -3.13 2.56
N ASN A 115 -17.46 -3.01 1.27
CA ASN A 115 -16.70 -3.69 0.23
C ASN A 115 -15.34 -3.00 0.03
N VAL A 116 -14.26 -3.79 0.04
CA VAL A 116 -12.89 -3.30 -0.18
C VAL A 116 -12.09 -4.27 -1.03
N THR A 117 -11.07 -3.77 -1.70
CA THR A 117 -10.05 -4.56 -2.39
C THR A 117 -8.69 -4.25 -1.77
N VAL A 118 -8.02 -5.27 -1.23
CA VAL A 118 -6.65 -5.11 -0.72
C VAL A 118 -5.70 -5.14 -1.92
N LEU A 119 -5.04 -4.03 -2.23
CA LEU A 119 -4.15 -3.94 -3.40
C LEU A 119 -2.76 -4.49 -3.08
N ASN A 120 -2.16 -3.96 -2.01
CA ASN A 120 -0.83 -4.31 -1.52
C ASN A 120 -0.80 -4.25 0.02
N ALA A 121 0.17 -4.90 0.67
CA ALA A 121 0.30 -4.87 2.14
C ALA A 121 1.74 -5.05 2.62
N LYS A 122 2.30 -4.00 3.26
CA LYS A 122 3.62 -4.02 3.90
C LYS A 122 3.48 -4.43 5.36
N LYS A 123 4.17 -5.50 5.76
CA LYS A 123 4.34 -5.85 7.19
C LYS A 123 5.54 -5.08 7.74
N GLN A 124 5.36 -4.52 8.93
CA GLN A 124 6.39 -3.82 9.69
C GLN A 124 6.24 -4.15 11.18
N PHE A 125 7.11 -3.62 12.03
CA PHE A 125 7.01 -3.68 13.48
C PHE A 125 7.13 -2.27 14.02
N SER A 126 6.41 -1.95 15.09
CA SER A 126 6.54 -0.64 15.76
C SER A 126 6.59 -0.79 17.26
N GLU A 127 7.17 0.19 17.94
CA GLU A 127 7.31 0.16 19.38
C GLU A 127 5.96 0.14 20.11
N ASN A 128 5.99 -0.45 21.29
CA ASN A 128 4.84 -0.73 22.14
C ASN A 128 4.78 0.22 23.34
N LEU A 129 5.12 1.49 23.09
CA LEU A 129 5.10 2.58 24.07
C LEU A 129 3.77 2.66 24.85
N PRO A 130 3.79 3.23 26.07
CA PRO A 130 2.58 3.63 26.80
C PRO A 130 1.68 4.57 25.97
N TYR A 131 0.42 4.73 26.38
CA TYR A 131 -0.53 5.63 25.70
C TYR A 131 -0.26 7.11 26.05
N ASP A 132 0.39 7.30 27.19
CA ASP A 132 0.74 8.53 27.90
C ASP A 132 2.21 8.94 27.71
N SER A 133 2.91 8.39 26.70
CA SER A 133 4.23 8.88 26.29
C SER A 133 4.11 9.95 25.20
N ASP A 134 4.88 11.03 25.33
CA ASP A 134 5.06 12.07 24.30
C ASP A 134 5.95 11.59 23.13
N GLU A 135 6.61 10.44 23.27
CA GLU A 135 7.51 9.86 22.26
C GLU A 135 6.74 9.26 21.08
N THR A 136 7.19 9.53 19.86
CA THR A 136 6.64 8.90 18.64
C THR A 136 7.24 7.50 18.47
N PRO A 137 6.43 6.42 18.41
CA PRO A 137 6.94 5.05 18.31
C PRO A 137 7.79 4.83 17.04
N GLU A 138 9.01 4.32 17.19
CA GLU A 138 9.83 3.89 16.06
C GLU A 138 9.10 2.76 15.27
N THR A 139 9.38 2.67 13.98
CA THR A 139 8.88 1.60 13.10
C THR A 139 10.01 1.05 12.25
N VAL A 140 10.12 -0.28 12.20
CA VAL A 140 11.18 -1.04 11.52
C VAL A 140 10.55 -2.09 10.58
N ASP A 141 11.24 -2.48 9.52
CA ASP A 141 10.66 -3.35 8.50
C ASP A 141 10.82 -4.84 8.82
N THR A 142 11.97 -5.25 9.36
CA THR A 142 12.29 -6.66 9.66
C THR A 142 12.14 -7.01 11.15
N LEU A 143 12.10 -8.32 11.43
CA LEU A 143 12.15 -8.82 12.81
C LEU A 143 13.58 -8.82 13.37
N ASP A 144 14.59 -8.84 12.49
CA ASP A 144 15.99 -8.86 12.89
C ASP A 144 16.41 -7.47 13.38
N GLU A 145 15.95 -6.39 12.75
CA GLU A 145 16.04 -5.01 13.27
C GLU A 145 15.44 -4.82 14.67
N VAL A 146 14.38 -5.57 15.00
CA VAL A 146 13.79 -5.59 16.35
C VAL A 146 14.74 -6.27 17.34
N HIS A 147 15.35 -7.40 16.96
CA HIS A 147 16.31 -8.11 17.79
C HIS A 147 17.64 -7.34 17.96
N GLU A 148 18.10 -6.62 16.93
CA GLU A 148 19.27 -5.74 16.98
C GLU A 148 19.06 -4.58 17.97
N ARG A 149 17.83 -4.06 18.06
CA ARG A 149 17.40 -3.09 19.09
C ARG A 149 17.12 -3.73 20.46
N GLY A 150 17.47 -5.01 20.66
CA GLY A 150 17.23 -5.77 21.90
C GLY A 150 15.76 -6.10 22.19
N GLY A 151 14.86 -5.77 21.27
CA GLY A 151 13.42 -5.93 21.41
C GLY A 151 12.90 -7.34 21.11
N TRP A 152 11.59 -7.52 21.31
CA TRP A 152 10.87 -8.74 20.96
C TRP A 152 9.36 -8.49 20.83
N ILE A 153 8.62 -9.46 20.27
CA ILE A 153 7.22 -9.30 19.85
C ILE A 153 6.19 -10.18 20.60
N ASP A 154 6.65 -11.13 21.42
CA ASP A 154 5.82 -12.09 22.17
C ASP A 154 5.82 -11.80 23.69
N TRP A 155 4.78 -12.21 24.42
CA TRP A 155 4.77 -12.06 25.88
C TRP A 155 5.81 -12.98 26.53
N ARG A 156 6.55 -12.45 27.51
CA ARG A 156 7.60 -13.18 28.25
C ARG A 156 7.44 -12.91 29.74
N ASN A 157 7.21 -13.93 30.56
CA ASN A 157 7.09 -13.78 32.02
C ASN A 157 6.12 -12.66 32.47
N ASP A 158 4.94 -12.61 31.83
CA ASP A 158 3.93 -11.54 31.96
C ASP A 158 4.37 -10.11 31.55
N GLU A 159 5.58 -9.95 31.04
CA GLU A 159 6.07 -8.72 30.42
C GLU A 159 5.46 -8.51 29.02
N LYS A 160 4.90 -7.31 28.83
CA LYS A 160 4.34 -6.82 27.56
C LYS A 160 5.49 -6.62 26.56
N PRO A 161 5.45 -7.22 25.35
CA PRO A 161 6.56 -7.10 24.40
C PRO A 161 6.80 -5.64 24.00
N PRO A 162 8.06 -5.15 24.00
CA PRO A 162 8.39 -3.76 23.66
C PRO A 162 8.14 -3.42 22.19
N TRP A 163 8.01 -4.41 21.31
CA TRP A 163 7.64 -4.23 19.91
C TRP A 163 6.34 -4.97 19.58
N ARG A 164 5.59 -4.46 18.61
CA ARG A 164 4.31 -5.04 18.13
C ARG A 164 4.29 -5.10 16.61
N PRO A 165 3.90 -6.25 16.01
CA PRO A 165 3.75 -6.35 14.57
C PRO A 165 2.58 -5.49 14.09
N MET A 166 2.75 -4.91 12.90
CA MET A 166 1.75 -4.13 12.19
C MET A 166 1.72 -4.50 10.71
N LEU A 167 0.62 -4.13 10.05
CA LEU A 167 0.45 -4.26 8.61
C LEU A 167 -0.16 -2.95 8.09
N THR A 168 0.50 -2.28 7.15
CA THR A 168 -0.11 -1.18 6.39
C THR A 168 -0.53 -1.74 5.05
N ALA A 169 -1.83 -1.72 4.77
CA ALA A 169 -2.39 -2.15 3.49
C ALA A 169 -2.83 -0.93 2.66
N LEU A 170 -2.53 -0.95 1.36
CA LEU A 170 -3.21 -0.11 0.39
C LEU A 170 -4.53 -0.80 0.03
N VAL A 171 -5.65 -0.10 0.19
CA VAL A 171 -6.99 -0.60 -0.12
C VAL A 171 -7.70 0.34 -1.08
N LEU A 172 -8.43 -0.24 -2.03
CA LEU A 172 -9.46 0.43 -2.81
C LEU A 172 -10.80 0.17 -2.13
N ILE A 173 -11.59 1.22 -1.88
CA ILE A 173 -12.85 1.16 -1.15
C ILE A 173 -13.98 1.43 -2.14
N GLU A 174 -15.01 0.58 -2.16
CA GLU A 174 -16.24 0.81 -2.94
C GLU A 174 -17.12 1.81 -2.20
N ALA A 175 -17.66 2.82 -2.90
CA ALA A 175 -18.60 3.77 -2.30
C ALA A 175 -19.86 3.02 -1.80
N PRO A 176 -20.18 3.08 -0.49
CA PRO A 176 -21.27 2.29 0.08
C PRO A 176 -22.64 2.96 -0.02
N THR A 177 -22.71 4.22 -0.45
CA THR A 177 -23.95 4.96 -0.72
C THR A 177 -23.80 5.84 -1.97
N GLU A 178 -24.91 6.35 -2.50
CA GLU A 178 -24.90 7.25 -3.68
C GLU A 178 -24.26 8.61 -3.34
N GLU A 179 -24.45 9.13 -2.13
CA GLU A 179 -23.86 10.40 -1.68
C GLU A 179 -22.33 10.31 -1.62
N LEU A 180 -21.79 9.24 -1.03
CA LEU A 180 -20.34 8.98 -1.01
C LEU A 180 -19.79 8.68 -2.41
N SER A 181 -20.63 8.36 -3.39
CA SER A 181 -20.19 8.16 -4.77
C SER A 181 -19.88 9.47 -5.50
N GLU A 182 -20.38 10.61 -5.00
CA GLU A 182 -19.99 11.94 -5.49
C GLU A 182 -18.68 12.44 -4.87
N GLU A 183 -18.30 11.93 -3.69
CA GLU A 183 -17.05 12.29 -2.98
C GLU A 183 -15.84 11.43 -3.41
N PHE A 184 -16.06 10.23 -3.94
CA PHE A 184 -15.00 9.24 -4.23
C PHE A 184 -14.33 9.48 -5.60
N SER A 185 -12.99 9.60 -5.60
CA SER A 185 -12.21 10.19 -6.71
C SER A 185 -12.08 9.32 -7.97
N ILE A 186 -12.36 8.02 -7.90
CA ILE A 186 -12.03 7.05 -8.95
C ILE A 186 -13.30 6.36 -9.45
N GLN A 187 -13.54 6.33 -10.76
CA GLN A 187 -14.71 5.67 -11.34
C GLN A 187 -14.31 4.31 -11.94
N GLY A 188 -14.99 3.23 -11.54
CA GLY A 188 -14.73 1.86 -11.96
C GLY A 188 -15.55 1.42 -13.19
N PRO A 189 -15.14 0.33 -13.86
CA PRO A 189 -15.83 -0.18 -15.05
C PRO A 189 -17.24 -0.73 -14.76
N ASP A 190 -17.54 -1.10 -13.51
CA ASP A 190 -18.88 -1.52 -13.07
C ASP A 190 -19.82 -0.33 -12.79
N GLY A 191 -19.39 0.91 -13.07
CA GLY A 191 -20.17 2.13 -12.92
C GLY A 191 -20.24 2.68 -11.49
N LYS A 192 -19.38 2.22 -10.58
CA LYS A 192 -19.31 2.71 -9.20
C LYS A 192 -18.10 3.61 -8.96
N ALA A 193 -18.23 4.44 -7.93
CA ALA A 193 -17.13 5.21 -7.41
C ALA A 193 -16.29 4.42 -6.39
N TYR A 194 -15.00 4.73 -6.36
CA TYR A 194 -13.97 4.09 -5.56
C TYR A 194 -12.98 5.12 -5.00
N GLU A 195 -12.37 4.82 -3.86
CA GLU A 195 -11.34 5.67 -3.26
C GLU A 195 -10.14 4.85 -2.74
N LEU A 196 -8.92 5.38 -2.89
CA LEU A 196 -7.68 4.77 -2.42
C LEU A 196 -7.35 5.23 -1.00
N ALA A 197 -7.09 4.28 -0.11
CA ALA A 197 -6.68 4.58 1.26
C ALA A 197 -5.60 3.63 1.79
N LEU A 198 -4.76 4.15 2.70
CA LEU A 198 -3.88 3.36 3.53
C LEU A 198 -4.59 2.95 4.83
N TRP A 199 -4.60 1.65 5.13
CA TRP A 199 -5.11 1.10 6.38
C TRP A 199 -3.97 0.51 7.22
N THR A 200 -3.55 1.23 8.27
CA THR A 200 -2.52 0.76 9.21
C THR A 200 -3.16 -0.02 10.36
N MET A 201 -2.99 -1.34 10.33
CA MET A 201 -3.49 -2.29 11.32
C MET A 201 -2.42 -2.59 12.38
N LYS A 202 -2.69 -2.23 13.64
CA LYS A 202 -1.90 -2.63 14.83
C LYS A 202 -2.74 -3.51 15.78
N GLY A 203 -2.11 -4.23 16.70
CA GLY A 203 -2.77 -4.92 17.82
C GLY A 203 -3.92 -5.88 17.42
N SER A 204 -5.15 -5.58 17.85
CA SER A 204 -6.35 -6.35 17.52
C SER A 204 -6.67 -6.35 16.02
N ALA A 205 -6.51 -5.21 15.35
CA ALA A 205 -6.73 -5.08 13.91
C ALA A 205 -5.72 -5.91 13.11
N TYR A 206 -4.43 -5.88 13.49
CA TYR A 206 -3.42 -6.78 12.90
C TYR A 206 -3.79 -8.25 13.14
N SER A 207 -4.21 -8.59 14.36
CA SER A 207 -4.51 -9.97 14.76
C SER A 207 -5.76 -10.55 14.10
N ARG A 208 -6.71 -9.71 13.64
CA ARG A 208 -7.96 -10.13 12.98
C ARG A 208 -7.93 -9.94 11.46
N ALA A 209 -7.65 -8.73 10.99
CA ALA A 209 -7.64 -8.40 9.56
C ALA A 209 -6.25 -8.64 8.93
N GLY A 210 -5.18 -8.14 9.55
CA GLY A 210 -3.82 -8.27 9.00
C GLY A 210 -3.38 -9.74 8.83
N LYS A 211 -3.69 -10.60 9.79
CA LYS A 211 -3.48 -12.06 9.67
C LYS A 211 -4.34 -12.68 8.56
N ALA A 212 -5.57 -12.23 8.34
CA ALA A 212 -6.42 -12.72 7.25
C ALA A 212 -5.85 -12.33 5.86
N ILE A 213 -5.30 -11.12 5.71
CA ILE A 213 -4.57 -10.69 4.50
C ILE A 213 -3.38 -11.62 4.24
N ASN A 214 -2.54 -11.84 5.24
CA ASN A 214 -1.38 -12.73 5.14
C ASN A 214 -1.77 -14.18 4.79
N THR A 215 -2.88 -14.69 5.32
CA THR A 215 -3.42 -16.01 4.98
C THR A 215 -3.92 -16.06 3.54
N ALA A 216 -4.68 -15.07 3.07
CA ALA A 216 -5.17 -15.05 1.70
C ALA A 216 -4.01 -14.96 0.69
N ALA A 217 -3.06 -14.04 0.91
CA ALA A 217 -1.84 -13.86 0.10
C ALA A 217 -1.04 -15.17 -0.07
N ARG A 218 -1.09 -16.07 0.93
CA ARG A 218 -0.36 -17.34 0.89
C ARG A 218 -1.13 -18.51 0.30
N PHE A 219 -2.46 -18.53 0.41
CA PHE A 219 -3.27 -19.73 0.14
C PHE A 219 -4.45 -19.55 -0.84
N ALA A 220 -5.04 -18.35 -0.97
CA ALA A 220 -6.24 -18.11 -1.78
C ALA A 220 -6.02 -17.12 -2.94
N LEU A 221 -5.18 -16.12 -2.71
CA LEU A 221 -4.81 -15.05 -3.62
C LEU A 221 -3.31 -15.11 -3.87
N ARG A 222 -2.88 -16.21 -4.49
CA ARG A 222 -1.49 -16.49 -4.85
C ARG A 222 -1.44 -16.98 -6.29
N ASN A 223 -0.59 -16.37 -7.11
CA ASN A 223 -0.31 -16.85 -8.45
C ASN A 223 0.32 -18.25 -8.37
N LYS A 224 -0.09 -19.19 -9.22
CA LYS A 224 0.40 -20.58 -9.15
C LYS A 224 1.82 -20.73 -9.68
N ASP A 225 2.21 -19.89 -10.64
CA ASP A 225 3.38 -20.07 -11.48
C ASP A 225 4.55 -19.19 -10.99
N SER A 226 4.30 -17.89 -10.74
CA SER A 226 5.27 -17.01 -10.08
C SER A 226 5.34 -17.22 -8.56
N GLY A 227 4.28 -17.79 -7.97
CA GLY A 227 4.18 -18.00 -6.53
C GLY A 227 4.03 -16.71 -5.70
N LEU A 228 3.83 -15.56 -6.32
CA LEU A 228 3.64 -14.26 -5.67
C LEU A 228 2.18 -14.05 -5.21
N PRO A 229 1.92 -13.17 -4.22
CA PRO A 229 0.56 -12.76 -3.84
C PRO A 229 -0.14 -11.99 -4.98
N GLU A 230 -1.44 -12.22 -5.12
CA GLU A 230 -2.35 -11.52 -6.05
C GLU A 230 -3.51 -10.88 -5.26
N LEU A 231 -3.18 -10.13 -4.21
CA LEU A 231 -4.17 -9.57 -3.25
C LEU A 231 -5.26 -8.76 -3.96
N HIS A 232 -4.86 -7.95 -4.96
CA HIS A 232 -5.74 -7.13 -5.79
C HIS A 232 -6.84 -7.93 -6.51
N LYS A 233 -6.69 -9.25 -6.75
CA LYS A 233 -7.71 -10.08 -7.41
C LYS A 233 -8.83 -10.53 -6.47
N GLY A 234 -8.75 -10.26 -5.17
CA GLY A 234 -9.75 -10.69 -4.18
C GLY A 234 -10.84 -9.66 -3.94
N LYS A 235 -12.11 -10.10 -3.96
CA LYS A 235 -13.24 -9.35 -3.37
C LYS A 235 -13.21 -9.53 -1.85
N TRP A 236 -13.33 -8.44 -1.08
CA TRP A 236 -13.35 -8.48 0.39
C TRP A 236 -14.48 -7.66 0.99
N THR A 237 -14.95 -8.10 2.17
CA THR A 237 -15.86 -7.35 3.03
C THR A 237 -15.21 -7.08 4.39
N LEU A 238 -15.26 -5.81 4.81
CA LEU A 238 -14.84 -5.33 6.12
C LEU A 238 -16.07 -5.03 6.97
N GLN A 239 -16.13 -5.63 8.16
CA GLN A 239 -17.16 -5.37 9.18
C GLN A 239 -16.50 -5.01 10.51
N VAL A 240 -17.19 -4.23 11.35
CA VAL A 240 -16.75 -3.86 12.70
C VAL A 240 -17.75 -4.38 13.74
N ARG A 241 -17.26 -4.73 14.94
CA ARG A 241 -18.05 -4.90 16.17
C ARG A 241 -17.26 -4.48 17.40
N ARG A 242 -17.91 -4.25 18.53
CA ARG A 242 -17.27 -4.15 19.84
C ARG A 242 -17.05 -5.55 20.43
N GLU A 243 -15.85 -5.80 20.95
CA GLU A 243 -15.48 -7.07 21.58
C GLU A 243 -14.69 -6.82 22.86
N LYS A 244 -14.82 -7.72 23.86
CA LYS A 244 -14.03 -7.66 25.09
C LYS A 244 -12.71 -8.41 24.90
N LEU A 245 -11.58 -7.68 24.94
CA LEU A 245 -10.24 -8.25 24.90
C LEU A 245 -9.54 -7.97 26.24
N GLY A 246 -9.37 -9.02 27.04
CA GLY A 246 -8.89 -8.91 28.43
C GLY A 246 -9.89 -8.11 29.28
N THR A 247 -9.43 -7.03 29.90
CA THR A 247 -10.27 -6.07 30.63
C THR A 247 -11.06 -5.13 29.70
N ASN A 248 -10.53 -4.85 28.50
CA ASN A 248 -10.93 -3.70 27.70
C ASN A 248 -12.05 -4.04 26.70
N LEU A 249 -12.92 -3.06 26.42
CA LEU A 249 -13.89 -3.11 25.32
C LEU A 249 -13.36 -2.28 24.15
N VAL A 250 -13.11 -2.94 23.01
CA VAL A 250 -12.51 -2.33 21.82
C VAL A 250 -13.29 -2.71 20.56
N TYR A 251 -13.25 -1.85 19.55
CA TYR A 251 -13.89 -2.12 18.26
C TYR A 251 -12.90 -2.86 17.36
N VAL A 252 -13.27 -4.06 16.94
CA VAL A 252 -12.42 -5.00 16.20
C VAL A 252 -12.92 -5.19 14.77
N PRO A 253 -12.03 -5.19 13.76
CA PRO A 253 -12.40 -5.54 12.40
C PRO A 253 -12.58 -7.05 12.22
N ARG A 254 -13.42 -7.40 11.25
CA ARG A 254 -13.49 -8.68 10.56
C ARG A 254 -13.41 -8.40 9.08
N LEU A 255 -12.23 -8.64 8.52
CA LEU A 255 -12.02 -8.66 7.07
C LEU A 255 -12.23 -10.09 6.56
N ARG A 256 -13.01 -10.28 5.50
CA ARG A 256 -13.26 -11.58 4.85
C ARG A 256 -13.03 -11.47 3.35
N GLN A 257 -12.22 -12.37 2.79
CA GLN A 257 -12.13 -12.58 1.35
C GLN A 257 -13.30 -13.48 0.90
N HIS A 258 -13.92 -13.18 -0.25
CA HIS A 258 -15.00 -13.97 -0.83
C HIS A 258 -14.99 -13.96 -2.36
N GLY A 259 -14.36 -14.96 -2.95
CA GLY A 259 -14.22 -15.05 -4.41
C GLY A 259 -13.25 -13.99 -4.96
N LYS A 260 -13.37 -13.71 -6.25
CA LYS A 260 -12.45 -12.85 -6.99
C LYS A 260 -13.17 -11.77 -7.78
N HIS A 261 -12.41 -10.74 -8.11
CA HIS A 261 -12.73 -9.85 -9.22
C HIS A 261 -12.67 -10.61 -10.55
N ASP A 262 -13.45 -10.10 -11.47
CA ASP A 262 -13.49 -10.42 -12.90
C ASP A 262 -12.32 -9.70 -13.61
N ASP A 263 -11.98 -10.15 -14.82
CA ASP A 263 -10.74 -9.73 -15.47
C ASP A 263 -10.74 -8.24 -15.86
N GLU A 264 -11.90 -7.67 -16.24
CA GLU A 264 -12.08 -6.25 -16.54
C GLU A 264 -11.79 -5.35 -15.31
N PHE A 265 -12.33 -5.70 -14.14
CA PHE A 265 -12.03 -4.98 -12.90
C PHE A 265 -10.58 -5.18 -12.45
N ILE A 266 -9.96 -6.32 -12.74
CA ILE A 266 -8.53 -6.57 -12.47
C ILE A 266 -7.63 -5.71 -13.36
N GLU A 267 -7.95 -5.58 -14.65
CA GLU A 267 -7.24 -4.68 -15.58
C GLU A 267 -7.36 -3.22 -15.11
N PHE A 268 -8.56 -2.77 -14.74
CA PHE A 268 -8.80 -1.45 -14.14
C PHE A 268 -7.93 -1.21 -12.89
N ILE A 269 -7.94 -2.11 -11.90
CA ILE A 269 -7.08 -1.98 -10.71
C ILE A 269 -5.59 -1.88 -11.11
N THR A 270 -5.17 -2.60 -12.15
CA THR A 270 -3.78 -2.62 -12.60
C THR A 270 -3.35 -1.30 -13.26
N THR A 271 -4.28 -0.40 -13.62
CA THR A 271 -3.94 0.98 -14.03
C THR A 271 -3.82 1.97 -12.87
N LEU A 272 -4.09 1.55 -11.64
CA LEU A 272 -4.02 2.36 -10.41
C LEU A 272 -2.74 2.08 -9.58
N LEU A 273 -1.78 1.31 -10.11
CA LEU A 273 -0.63 0.74 -9.40
C LEU A 273 0.69 0.87 -10.19
#